data_AF-A0AAN9BKI2-F1
#
_entry.id   AF-A0AAN9BKI2-F1
#
_cell.length_a   1.000
_cell.length_b   1.000
_cell.length_c   1.000
_cell.angle_alpha   90.00
_cell.angle_beta   90.00
_cell.angle_gamma   90.00
#
_symmetry.space_group_name_H-M   'P 1'
#
loop_
_entity.id
_entity.type
_entity.pdbx_description
1 polymer ?
#
loop_
_entity_poly.entity_id
_entity_poly.type
_entity_poly.pdbx_seq_one_letter_code
_entity_poly.pdbx_strand_id
1 'polypeptide(L)'
;MKSSLLLCCLLCAKLIACASIFKVQEDIGRQRRSDDVAPLQLVVNQLVNRMTKVEAEVTGLSSHVSPLQAAVSQLVARVTRVEAENAALQTELNSVKTKRCETGTQQLQPHDKPGRRHTVHINFAHPYNNVPWVAVSLREIDEGNDSNIRVGSGVSGISTTGFDAYVSEWADSHIYAVTLTWIACDM
;
A
#
# COMPACT_ATOMS: atom_id res chain seq x y z
N MET A 1 -115.98 -19.36 21.88
CA MET A 1 -114.81 -20.05 21.29
C MET A 1 -114.06 -19.23 20.23
N LYS A 2 -114.70 -18.40 19.39
CA LYS A 2 -114.01 -17.65 18.31
C LYS A 2 -113.01 -16.55 18.75
N SER A 3 -113.20 -15.90 19.91
CA SER A 3 -112.36 -14.77 20.38
C SER A 3 -110.99 -15.20 20.95
N SER A 4 -110.92 -16.35 21.64
CA SER A 4 -109.68 -16.88 22.23
C SER A 4 -108.67 -17.35 21.16
N LEU A 5 -109.16 -17.97 20.07
CA LEU A 5 -108.31 -18.32 18.94
C LEU A 5 -107.73 -17.09 18.24
N LEU A 6 -108.52 -16.01 18.08
CA LEU A 6 -108.05 -14.77 17.47
C LEU A 6 -106.92 -14.12 18.27
N LEU A 7 -107.06 -14.07 19.60
CA LEU A 7 -106.05 -13.50 20.50
C LEU A 7 -104.75 -14.32 20.48
N CYS A 8 -104.86 -15.64 20.44
CA CYS A 8 -103.72 -16.56 20.33
C CYS A 8 -102.98 -16.39 18.98
N CYS A 9 -103.71 -16.26 17.87
CA CYS A 9 -103.12 -15.98 16.56
C CYS A 9 -102.40 -14.61 16.51
N LEU A 10 -102.98 -13.58 17.13
CA LEU A 10 -102.37 -12.24 17.23
C LEU A 10 -101.10 -12.22 18.08
N LEU A 11 -101.08 -12.95 19.20
CA LEU A 11 -99.90 -13.12 20.05
C LEU A 11 -98.80 -13.91 19.34
N CYS A 12 -99.17 -14.98 18.64
CA CYS A 12 -98.22 -15.78 17.85
C CYS A 12 -97.61 -14.95 16.71
N ALA A 13 -98.42 -14.18 15.98
CA ALA A 13 -97.94 -13.28 14.94
C ALA A 13 -96.98 -12.20 15.48
N LYS A 14 -97.26 -11.62 16.66
CA LYS A 14 -96.35 -10.66 17.31
C LYS A 14 -95.03 -11.29 17.77
N LEU A 15 -95.07 -12.50 18.32
CA LEU A 15 -93.87 -13.25 18.73
C LEU A 15 -92.99 -13.60 17.53
N ILE A 16 -93.60 -14.08 16.44
CA ILE A 16 -92.90 -14.37 15.19
C ILE A 16 -92.27 -13.10 14.63
N ALA A 17 -93.02 -12.00 14.56
CA ALA A 17 -92.51 -10.71 14.09
C ALA A 17 -91.33 -10.19 14.95
N CYS A 18 -91.41 -10.32 16.28
CA CYS A 18 -90.34 -9.90 17.19
C CYS A 18 -89.05 -10.72 17.00
N ALA A 19 -89.18 -12.04 16.84
CA ALA A 19 -88.04 -12.92 16.56
C ALA A 19 -87.40 -12.60 15.20
N SER A 20 -88.21 -12.29 14.18
CA SER A 20 -87.72 -11.84 12.87
C SER A 20 -86.95 -10.53 12.94
N ILE A 21 -87.46 -9.54 13.69
CA ILE A 21 -86.80 -8.23 13.87
C ILE A 21 -85.45 -8.39 14.60
N PHE A 22 -85.42 -9.19 15.67
CA PHE A 22 -84.18 -9.45 16.42
C PHE A 22 -83.11 -10.09 15.53
N LYS A 23 -83.50 -11.07 14.71
CA LYS A 23 -82.61 -11.71 13.74
C LYS A 23 -82.04 -10.72 12.73
N VAL A 24 -82.88 -9.83 12.19
CA VAL A 24 -82.47 -8.78 11.25
C VAL A 24 -81.51 -7.77 11.91
N GLN A 25 -81.74 -7.37 13.16
CA GLN A 25 -80.82 -6.48 13.88
C GLN A 25 -79.46 -7.13 14.15
N GLU A 26 -79.43 -8.42 14.47
CA GLU A 26 -78.19 -9.18 14.63
C GLU A 26 -77.40 -9.24 13.32
N ASP A 27 -78.08 -9.51 12.20
CA ASP A 27 -77.48 -9.58 10.87
C ASP A 27 -76.95 -8.21 10.41
N ILE A 28 -77.69 -7.12 10.64
CA ILE A 28 -77.22 -5.75 10.36
C ILE A 28 -75.97 -5.41 11.20
N GLY A 29 -75.95 -5.82 12.47
CA GLY A 29 -74.80 -5.61 13.36
C GLY A 29 -73.58 -6.44 12.97
N ARG A 30 -73.77 -7.65 12.41
CA ARG A 30 -72.70 -8.45 11.81
C ARG A 30 -72.20 -7.82 10.51
N GLN A 31 -73.10 -7.36 9.64
CA GLN A 31 -72.76 -6.76 8.36
C GLN A 31 -71.98 -5.45 8.53
N ARG A 32 -72.42 -4.53 9.39
CA ARG A 32 -71.66 -3.29 9.69
C ARG A 32 -70.24 -3.58 10.17
N ARG A 33 -70.10 -4.53 11.12
CA ARG A 33 -68.76 -4.94 11.59
C ARG A 33 -67.90 -5.55 10.48
N SER A 34 -68.51 -6.29 9.56
CA SER A 34 -67.80 -6.83 8.39
C SER A 34 -67.36 -5.73 7.43
N ASP A 35 -68.23 -4.75 7.19
CA ASP A 35 -67.96 -3.63 6.28
C ASP A 35 -66.85 -2.71 6.82
N ASP A 36 -66.77 -2.52 8.15
CA ASP A 36 -65.73 -1.71 8.80
C ASP A 36 -64.33 -2.38 8.77
N VAL A 37 -64.26 -3.72 8.73
CA VAL A 37 -63.00 -4.48 8.76
C VAL A 37 -62.38 -4.64 7.37
N ALA A 38 -63.19 -4.67 6.30
CA ALA A 38 -62.71 -4.90 4.94
C ALA A 38 -61.64 -3.89 4.44
N PRO A 39 -61.75 -2.56 4.69
CA PRO A 39 -60.74 -1.59 4.29
C PRO A 39 -59.42 -1.76 5.05
N LEU A 40 -59.51 -2.09 6.35
CA LEU A 40 -58.35 -2.39 7.18
C LEU A 40 -57.62 -3.64 6.67
N GLN A 41 -58.36 -4.67 6.25
CA GLN A 41 -57.81 -5.88 5.66
C GLN A 41 -57.00 -5.57 4.39
N LEU A 42 -57.50 -4.66 3.54
CA LEU A 42 -56.81 -4.24 2.32
C LEU A 42 -55.47 -3.56 2.63
N VAL A 43 -55.48 -2.61 3.57
CA VAL A 43 -54.28 -1.89 4.00
C VAL A 43 -53.26 -2.83 4.63
N VAL A 44 -53.70 -3.78 5.47
CA VAL A 44 -52.83 -4.81 6.05
C VAL A 44 -52.18 -5.64 4.95
N ASN A 45 -52.94 -6.12 3.96
CA ASN A 45 -52.38 -6.88 2.84
C ASN A 45 -51.37 -6.07 2.02
N GLN A 46 -51.63 -4.78 1.80
CA GLN A 46 -50.68 -3.88 1.11
C GLN A 46 -49.40 -3.67 1.93
N LEU A 47 -49.51 -3.46 3.24
CA LEU A 47 -48.36 -3.29 4.12
C LEU A 47 -47.52 -4.57 4.20
N VAL A 48 -48.16 -5.74 4.26
CA VAL A 48 -47.47 -7.04 4.22
C VAL A 48 -46.67 -7.17 2.92
N ASN A 49 -47.26 -6.86 1.77
CA ASN A 49 -46.55 -6.92 0.48
C ASN A 49 -45.37 -5.93 0.40
N ARG A 50 -45.50 -4.75 1.02
CA ARG A 50 -44.38 -3.80 1.11
C ARG A 50 -43.29 -4.31 2.06
N MET A 51 -43.67 -4.92 3.18
CA MET A 51 -42.73 -5.49 4.14
C MET A 51 -41.90 -6.59 3.50
N THR A 52 -42.54 -7.54 2.82
CA THR A 52 -41.83 -8.63 2.13
C THR A 52 -40.89 -8.11 1.04
N LYS A 53 -41.27 -7.03 0.34
CA LYS A 53 -40.38 -6.35 -0.62
C LYS A 53 -39.16 -5.73 0.07
N VAL A 54 -39.36 -5.01 1.17
CA VAL A 54 -38.26 -4.38 1.92
C VAL A 54 -37.32 -5.44 2.51
N GLU A 55 -37.85 -6.56 3.00
CA GLU A 55 -37.03 -7.68 3.47
C GLU A 55 -36.17 -8.28 2.36
N ALA A 56 -36.72 -8.43 1.14
CA ALA A 56 -35.96 -8.86 -0.03
C ALA A 56 -34.86 -7.85 -0.42
N GLU A 57 -35.14 -6.55 -0.34
CA GLU A 57 -34.14 -5.51 -0.58
C GLU A 57 -33.03 -5.53 0.48
N VAL A 58 -33.37 -5.67 1.76
CA VAL A 58 -32.40 -5.74 2.87
C VAL A 58 -31.48 -6.95 2.74
N THR A 59 -32.03 -8.12 2.39
CA THR A 59 -31.21 -9.32 2.15
C THR A 59 -30.29 -9.16 0.93
N GLY A 60 -30.78 -8.52 -0.13
CA GLY A 60 -29.97 -8.15 -1.29
C GLY A 60 -28.85 -7.16 -0.94
N LEU A 61 -29.13 -6.11 -0.17
CA LEU A 61 -28.11 -5.16 0.30
C LEU A 61 -27.07 -5.87 1.18
N SER A 62 -27.50 -6.76 2.07
CA SER A 62 -26.59 -7.53 2.94
C SER A 62 -25.63 -8.42 2.14
N SER A 63 -26.11 -9.00 1.02
CA SER A 63 -25.27 -9.84 0.14
C SER A 63 -24.23 -9.03 -0.64
N HIS A 64 -24.44 -7.73 -0.86
CA HIS A 64 -23.46 -6.84 -1.47
C HIS A 64 -22.47 -6.25 -0.44
N VAL A 65 -22.94 -5.95 0.77
CA VAL A 65 -22.08 -5.40 1.84
C VAL A 65 -21.02 -6.41 2.29
N SER A 66 -21.36 -7.70 2.34
CA SER A 66 -20.43 -8.73 2.86
C SER A 66 -19.17 -8.90 1.98
N PRO A 67 -19.26 -8.99 0.64
CA PRO A 67 -18.10 -8.97 -0.25
C PRO A 67 -17.29 -7.68 -0.17
N LEU A 68 -17.96 -6.51 -0.05
CA LEU A 68 -17.27 -5.23 0.09
C LEU A 68 -16.45 -5.17 1.38
N GLN A 69 -16.99 -5.67 2.49
CA GLN A 69 -16.28 -5.78 3.77
C GLN A 69 -15.02 -6.65 3.63
N ALA A 70 -15.12 -7.77 2.91
CA ALA A 70 -13.98 -8.64 2.63
C ALA A 70 -12.93 -7.96 1.75
N ALA A 71 -13.36 -7.27 0.68
CA ALA A 71 -12.48 -6.53 -0.22
C ALA A 71 -11.74 -5.39 0.51
N VAL A 72 -12.43 -4.64 1.39
CA VAL A 72 -11.81 -3.62 2.25
C VAL A 72 -10.77 -4.25 3.18
N SER A 73 -11.10 -5.38 3.80
CA SER A 73 -10.15 -6.09 4.69
C SER A 73 -8.90 -6.54 3.93
N GLN A 74 -9.05 -7.03 2.70
CA GLN A 74 -7.92 -7.37 1.82
C GLN A 74 -7.12 -6.14 1.40
N LEU A 75 -7.78 -5.02 1.09
CA LEU A 75 -7.09 -3.80 0.71
C LEU A 75 -6.28 -3.23 1.87
N VAL A 76 -6.83 -3.24 3.09
CA VAL A 76 -6.11 -2.85 4.31
C VAL A 76 -4.85 -3.71 4.49
N ALA A 77 -4.95 -5.02 4.32
CA ALA A 77 -3.79 -5.91 4.40
C ALA A 77 -2.73 -5.66 3.31
N ARG A 78 -3.14 -5.18 2.12
CA ARG A 78 -2.21 -4.77 1.06
C ARG A 78 -1.52 -3.46 1.40
N VAL A 79 -2.25 -2.48 1.94
CA VAL A 79 -1.70 -1.17 2.32
C VAL A 79 -0.66 -1.33 3.43
N THR A 80 -0.97 -2.10 4.48
CA THR A 80 -0.02 -2.33 5.58
C THR A 80 1.26 -3.02 5.10
N ARG A 81 1.18 -3.93 4.12
CA ARG A 81 2.36 -4.54 3.50
C ARG A 81 3.18 -3.52 2.72
N VAL A 82 2.54 -2.69 1.89
CA VAL A 82 3.24 -1.65 1.11
C VAL A 82 3.91 -0.63 2.04
N GLU A 83 3.26 -0.27 3.15
CA GLU A 83 3.84 0.61 4.16
C GLU A 83 5.09 -0.01 4.81
N ALA A 84 5.07 -1.31 5.11
CA ALA A 84 6.24 -2.03 5.62
C ALA A 84 7.39 -2.09 4.59
N GLU A 85 7.08 -2.37 3.32
CA GLU A 85 8.05 -2.35 2.22
C GLU A 85 8.68 -0.96 2.04
N ASN A 86 7.89 0.11 2.10
CA ASN A 86 8.38 1.48 2.01
C ASN A 86 9.33 1.82 3.18
N ALA A 87 9.02 1.38 4.40
CA ALA A 87 9.90 1.57 5.55
C ALA A 87 11.25 0.84 5.40
N ALA A 88 11.22 -0.39 4.86
CA ALA A 88 12.43 -1.15 4.55
C ALA A 88 13.27 -0.46 3.47
N LEU A 89 12.63 -0.03 2.38
CA LEU A 89 13.29 0.71 1.30
C LEU A 89 13.89 2.03 1.77
N GLN A 90 13.25 2.73 2.70
CA GLN A 90 13.79 3.95 3.29
C GLN A 90 15.08 3.67 4.06
N THR A 91 15.17 2.51 4.74
CA THR A 91 16.36 2.07 5.46
C THR A 91 17.50 1.74 4.49
N GLU A 92 17.22 0.98 3.43
CA GLU A 92 18.19 0.67 2.36
C GLU A 92 18.69 1.94 1.66
N LEU A 93 17.79 2.87 1.35
CA LEU A 93 18.17 4.14 0.71
C LEU A 93 19.11 4.95 1.59
N ASN A 94 18.87 4.98 2.90
CA ASN A 94 19.75 5.67 3.84
C ASN A 94 21.14 5.02 3.87
N SER A 95 21.21 3.69 3.86
CA SER A 95 22.47 2.93 3.77
C SER A 95 23.24 3.20 2.46
N VAL A 96 22.53 3.28 1.33
CA VAL A 96 23.15 3.61 0.04
C VAL A 96 23.62 5.07 0.01
N LYS A 97 22.83 6.01 0.53
CA LYS A 97 23.22 7.43 0.59
C LYS A 97 24.47 7.66 1.45
N THR A 98 24.72 6.82 2.44
CA THR A 98 25.93 6.91 3.26
C THR A 98 27.18 6.37 2.55
N LYS A 99 27.03 5.55 1.51
CA LYS A 99 28.17 5.03 0.74
C LYS A 99 28.56 6.04 -0.33
N ARG A 100 29.53 6.88 -0.02
CA ARG A 100 30.08 7.85 -0.95
C ARG A 100 31.38 7.32 -1.53
N CYS A 101 31.53 7.44 -2.85
CA CYS A 101 32.80 7.20 -3.52
C CYS A 101 33.22 8.41 -4.37
N GLU A 102 34.53 8.66 -4.45
CA GLU A 102 35.16 9.58 -5.38
C GLU A 102 36.14 8.82 -6.27
N THR A 103 36.34 9.29 -7.49
CA THR A 103 37.28 8.72 -8.44
C THR A 103 37.94 9.83 -9.25
N GLY A 104 39.15 9.56 -9.72
CA GLY A 104 39.87 10.49 -10.57
C GLY A 104 41.06 9.84 -11.24
N THR A 105 41.73 10.64 -12.08
CA THR A 105 42.99 10.27 -12.71
C THR A 105 44.05 11.30 -12.40
N GLN A 106 45.29 10.86 -12.27
CA GLN A 106 46.42 11.74 -12.01
C GLN A 106 47.58 11.35 -12.91
N GLN A 107 47.97 12.25 -13.81
CA GLN A 107 49.16 12.06 -14.62
C GLN A 107 50.41 12.46 -13.81
N LEU A 108 51.46 11.66 -13.95
CA LEU A 108 52.80 11.94 -13.46
C LEU A 108 53.77 11.85 -14.63
N GLN A 109 54.82 12.66 -14.58
CA GLN A 109 55.95 12.63 -15.50
C GLN A 109 57.22 12.25 -14.70
N PRO A 110 57.45 10.95 -14.42
CA PRO A 110 58.62 10.51 -13.67
C PRO A 110 59.96 11.00 -14.24
N HIS A 111 60.12 11.03 -15.57
CA HIS A 111 61.38 11.44 -16.22
C HIS A 111 61.84 12.87 -15.88
N ASP A 112 60.91 13.77 -15.53
CA ASP A 112 61.22 15.16 -15.15
C ASP A 112 61.84 15.28 -13.75
N LYS A 113 61.81 14.22 -12.95
CA LYS A 113 62.18 14.25 -11.53
C LYS A 113 63.21 13.18 -11.19
N PRO A 114 64.20 13.48 -10.32
CA PRO A 114 65.14 12.47 -9.85
C PRO A 114 64.47 11.47 -8.90
N GLY A 115 65.00 10.26 -8.86
CA GLY A 115 64.51 9.17 -8.01
C GLY A 115 63.67 8.17 -8.78
N ARG A 116 63.31 7.08 -8.10
CA ARG A 116 62.55 5.96 -8.69
C ARG A 116 61.16 5.79 -8.12
N ARG A 117 60.77 6.70 -7.22
CA ARG A 117 59.43 6.76 -6.64
C ARG A 117 58.94 8.19 -6.75
N HIS A 118 57.83 8.37 -7.43
CA HIS A 118 57.22 9.68 -7.68
C HIS A 118 55.87 9.69 -7.00
N THR A 119 55.70 10.64 -6.08
CA THR A 119 54.52 10.75 -5.23
C THR A 119 53.79 12.05 -5.54
N VAL A 120 52.47 12.02 -5.52
CA VAL A 120 51.58 13.16 -5.68
C VAL A 120 50.48 13.08 -4.64
N HIS A 121 50.23 14.21 -3.97
CA HIS A 121 49.11 14.32 -3.03
C HIS A 121 47.82 14.62 -3.79
N ILE A 122 46.76 13.88 -3.48
CA ILE A 122 45.44 14.03 -4.08
C ILE A 122 44.46 14.42 -2.98
N ASN A 123 43.81 15.57 -3.15
CA ASN A 123 42.74 16.03 -2.27
C ASN A 123 41.40 15.47 -2.73
N PHE A 124 40.58 15.04 -1.78
CA PHE A 124 39.17 14.74 -2.06
C PHE A 124 38.40 16.04 -2.27
N ALA A 125 37.39 16.01 -3.14
CA ALA A 125 36.57 17.19 -3.41
C ALA A 125 35.85 17.68 -2.15
N HIS A 126 35.44 16.73 -1.28
CA HIS A 126 34.96 17.05 0.07
C HIS A 126 35.63 16.13 1.10
N PRO A 127 35.85 16.59 2.34
CA PRO A 127 36.30 15.69 3.40
C PRO A 127 35.32 14.52 3.61
N TYR A 128 35.84 13.33 3.86
CA TYR A 128 35.07 12.18 4.32
C TYR A 128 34.84 12.26 5.83
N ASN A 129 33.78 11.61 6.31
CA ASN A 129 33.51 11.54 7.75
C ASN A 129 34.48 10.60 8.48
N ASN A 130 34.90 9.52 7.80
CA ASN A 130 35.88 8.56 8.26
C ASN A 130 36.98 8.41 7.20
N VAL A 131 38.13 7.83 7.56
CA VAL A 131 39.19 7.56 6.58
C VAL A 131 38.66 6.54 5.55
N PRO A 132 38.60 6.89 4.26
CA PRO A 132 38.02 6.01 3.25
C PRO A 132 38.96 4.86 2.88
N TRP A 133 38.42 3.80 2.29
CA TRP A 133 39.22 2.83 1.57
C TRP A 133 39.63 3.41 0.22
N VAL A 134 40.91 3.29 -0.15
CA VAL A 134 41.44 3.83 -1.41
C VAL A 134 42.15 2.72 -2.19
N ALA A 135 41.87 2.65 -3.48
CA ALA A 135 42.64 1.87 -4.45
C ALA A 135 43.14 2.75 -5.59
N VAL A 136 44.33 2.42 -6.09
CA VAL A 136 44.96 3.05 -7.25
C VAL A 136 45.38 1.97 -8.24
N SER A 137 45.35 2.30 -9.52
CA SER A 137 45.84 1.45 -10.60
C SER A 137 46.49 2.30 -11.70
N LEU A 138 47.17 1.62 -12.62
CA LEU A 138 47.76 2.22 -13.81
C LEU A 138 46.67 2.33 -14.89
N ARG A 139 46.56 3.50 -15.52
CA ARG A 139 45.65 3.77 -16.64
C ARG A 139 46.39 3.86 -17.97
N GLU A 140 47.54 4.53 -17.98
CA GLU A 140 48.42 4.69 -19.15
C GLU A 140 49.87 4.64 -18.67
N ILE A 141 50.76 4.07 -19.48
CA ILE A 141 52.20 3.94 -19.19
C ILE A 141 52.95 4.25 -20.47
N ASP A 142 53.94 5.14 -20.38
CA ASP A 142 54.96 5.40 -21.39
C ASP A 142 56.32 5.04 -20.78
N GLU A 143 56.98 4.04 -21.35
CA GLU A 143 58.20 3.44 -20.82
C GLU A 143 59.24 3.23 -21.92
N GLY A 144 60.51 3.32 -21.53
CA GLY A 144 61.64 2.91 -22.36
C GLY A 144 61.51 1.47 -22.87
N ASN A 145 62.05 1.24 -24.06
CA ASN A 145 61.97 -0.03 -24.77
C ASN A 145 63.28 -0.84 -24.72
N ASP A 146 64.27 -0.39 -23.96
CA ASP A 146 65.61 -0.97 -23.85
C ASP A 146 65.78 -1.87 -22.62
N SER A 147 64.77 -1.93 -21.74
CA SER A 147 64.76 -2.72 -20.50
C SER A 147 63.39 -3.36 -20.26
N ASN A 148 63.29 -4.27 -19.28
CA ASN A 148 62.01 -4.88 -18.93
C ASN A 148 61.08 -3.89 -18.23
N ILE A 149 59.78 -4.07 -18.46
CA ILE A 149 58.71 -3.31 -17.80
C ILE A 149 58.60 -3.67 -16.32
N ARG A 150 58.95 -2.73 -15.43
CA ARG A 150 58.81 -2.93 -13.98
C ARG A 150 58.29 -1.68 -13.27
N VAL A 151 56.97 -1.62 -13.17
CA VAL A 151 56.22 -0.52 -12.56
C VAL A 151 55.35 -1.01 -11.41
N GLY A 152 55.32 -0.24 -10.33
CA GLY A 152 54.42 -0.44 -9.19
C GLY A 152 53.65 0.85 -8.92
N SER A 153 52.38 0.74 -8.57
CA SER A 153 51.58 1.87 -8.06
C SER A 153 51.06 1.54 -6.67
N GLY A 154 50.84 2.57 -5.86
CA GLY A 154 50.32 2.40 -4.52
C GLY A 154 49.85 3.71 -3.90
N VAL A 155 49.29 3.59 -2.70
CA VAL A 155 48.82 4.72 -1.89
C VAL A 155 49.45 4.71 -0.51
N SER A 156 49.58 5.89 0.08
CA SER A 156 50.01 6.10 1.46
C SER A 156 49.33 7.34 2.04
N GLY A 157 49.46 7.56 3.36
CA GLY A 157 49.00 8.80 3.99
C GLY A 157 47.50 9.07 3.83
N ILE A 158 46.66 8.03 3.76
CA ILE A 158 45.21 8.18 3.58
C ILE A 158 44.63 8.86 4.81
N SER A 159 43.94 9.97 4.60
CA SER A 159 43.25 10.77 5.60
C SER A 159 41.81 11.04 5.15
N THR A 160 41.03 11.77 5.94
CA THR A 160 39.68 12.19 5.53
C THR A 160 39.68 13.24 4.42
N THR A 161 40.79 13.93 4.18
CA THR A 161 40.86 15.06 3.23
C THR A 161 41.63 14.73 1.96
N GLY A 162 42.41 13.66 1.96
CA GLY A 162 43.23 13.27 0.81
C GLY A 162 44.15 12.09 1.12
N PHE A 163 44.97 11.75 0.13
CA PHE A 163 45.95 10.66 0.20
C PHE A 163 47.13 10.93 -0.73
N ASP A 164 48.23 10.23 -0.52
CA ASP A 164 49.37 10.23 -1.43
C ASP A 164 49.27 9.05 -2.39
N ALA A 165 49.23 9.33 -3.69
CA ALA A 165 49.40 8.33 -4.73
C ALA A 165 50.85 8.30 -5.18
N TYR A 166 51.42 7.12 -5.39
CA TYR A 166 52.77 7.00 -5.92
C TYR A 166 52.88 5.96 -7.03
N VAL A 167 53.83 6.21 -7.93
CA VAL A 167 54.38 5.23 -8.86
C VAL A 167 55.84 4.97 -8.49
N SER A 168 56.31 3.76 -8.71
CA SER A 168 57.73 3.43 -8.59
C SER A 168 58.20 2.46 -9.65
N GLU A 169 59.46 2.60 -10.03
CA GLU A 169 60.18 1.70 -10.93
C GLU A 169 61.38 1.04 -10.22
N TRP A 170 61.85 -0.10 -10.72
CA TRP A 170 63.05 -0.75 -10.19
C TRP A 170 63.92 -1.39 -11.28
N ALA A 171 65.14 -1.79 -10.89
CA ALA A 171 66.19 -2.32 -11.76
C ALA A 171 66.63 -1.34 -12.87
N ASP A 172 66.54 -1.71 -14.14
CA ASP A 172 66.96 -0.91 -15.30
C ASP A 172 65.80 -0.26 -16.06
N SER A 173 64.56 -0.46 -15.58
CA SER A 173 63.35 0.12 -16.18
C SER A 173 63.30 1.64 -16.03
N HIS A 174 62.72 2.32 -17.02
CA HIS A 174 62.64 3.77 -17.08
C HIS A 174 61.28 4.25 -17.60
N ILE A 175 60.47 4.82 -16.71
CA ILE A 175 59.14 5.35 -16.99
C ILE A 175 59.26 6.82 -17.40
N TYR A 176 58.76 7.15 -18.59
CA TYR A 176 58.66 8.54 -19.04
C TYR A 176 57.42 9.20 -18.45
N ALA A 177 56.25 8.60 -18.67
CA ALA A 177 54.98 9.12 -18.22
C ALA A 177 54.11 7.99 -17.66
N VAL A 178 53.27 8.31 -16.68
CA VAL A 178 52.24 7.39 -16.20
C VAL A 178 50.99 8.16 -15.83
N THR A 179 49.83 7.58 -16.12
CA THR A 179 48.55 8.07 -15.60
C THR A 179 48.03 7.07 -14.59
N LEU A 180 47.84 7.50 -13.35
CA LEU A 180 47.16 6.73 -12.31
C LEU A 180 45.65 6.95 -12.42
N THR A 181 44.86 5.92 -12.12
CA THR A 181 43.42 6.02 -11.84
C THR A 181 43.17 5.56 -10.41
N TRP A 182 42.26 6.23 -9.70
CA TRP A 182 41.99 5.91 -8.30
C TRP A 182 40.49 5.94 -7.98
N ILE A 183 40.12 5.23 -6.92
CA ILE A 183 38.79 5.26 -6.31
C ILE A 183 38.96 5.30 -4.78
N ALA A 184 38.17 6.13 -4.12
CA ALA A 184 38.06 6.22 -2.68
C ALA A 184 36.60 6.02 -2.28
N CYS A 185 36.30 5.18 -1.28
CA CYS A 185 34.94 4.91 -0.84
C CYS A 185 34.83 4.87 0.69
N ASP A 186 33.73 5.42 1.22
CA ASP A 186 33.29 5.18 2.60
C ASP A 186 32.88 3.70 2.74
N MET A 187 33.37 3.04 3.80
CA MET A 187 32.98 1.68 4.19
C MET A 187 32.13 1.69 5.45
#